data_AF-A0A101HTS0-F1
#
_entry.id   AF-A0A101HTS0-F1
#
_cell.length_a   1.000
_cell.length_b   1.000
_cell.length_c   1.000
_cell.angle_alpha   90.00
_cell.angle_beta   90.00
_cell.angle_gamma   90.00
#
_symmetry.space_group_name_H-M   'P 1'
#
loop_
_entity.id
_entity.type
_entity.pdbx_description
1 polymer ?
#
loop_
_entity_poly.entity_id
_entity_poly.type
_entity_poly.pdbx_seq_one_letter_code
_entity_poly.pdbx_strand_id
1 'polypeptide(L)'
;LFEMTIGTKMVSEAAAPLVQQVTAAGMILAWSGLSIHAQAASMISETDIRMFPFIISRLAHTCLGGLYTYIICTWAGAAGKIAATAAVSPAKWSGCWSLIPVNFKLFCIFIFFLLLIILTGIFFSLAARLKIMFIRIK
;
A
#
# COMPACT_ATOMS: atom_id res chain seq x y z
N LEU A 1 19.50 -0.86 -5.64
CA LEU A 1 19.35 -0.64 -4.18
C LEU A 1 19.19 0.83 -3.81
N PHE A 2 19.86 1.76 -4.51
CA PHE A 2 19.65 3.19 -4.32
C PHE A 2 18.18 3.61 -4.53
N GLU A 3 17.55 3.04 -5.55
CA GLU A 3 16.14 3.20 -5.88
C GLU A 3 15.45 1.83 -5.96
N MET A 4 14.18 1.77 -5.52
CA MET A 4 13.38 0.54 -5.51
C MET A 4 13.01 0.06 -6.92
N THR A 5 12.72 0.99 -7.84
CA THR A 5 12.24 0.74 -9.21
C THR A 5 13.26 -0.02 -10.06
N ILE A 6 14.52 0.41 -10.05
CA ILE A 6 15.61 -0.31 -10.74
C ILE A 6 15.85 -1.68 -10.09
N GLY A 7 15.73 -1.77 -8.76
CA GLY A 7 15.86 -3.03 -8.05
C GLY A 7 14.81 -4.05 -8.46
N THR A 8 13.53 -3.65 -8.50
CA THR A 8 12.44 -4.53 -8.92
C THR A 8 12.51 -4.89 -10.40
N LYS A 9 12.95 -3.95 -11.26
CA LYS A 9 13.20 -4.23 -12.68
C LYS A 9 14.24 -5.33 -12.87
N MET A 10 15.40 -5.21 -12.23
CA MET A 10 16.46 -6.23 -12.32
C MET A 10 15.99 -7.59 -11.79
N VAL A 11 15.18 -7.62 -10.74
CA VAL A 11 14.60 -8.87 -10.23
C VAL A 11 13.62 -9.50 -11.22
N SER A 12 12.83 -8.70 -11.93
CA SER A 12 11.92 -9.20 -12.97
C SER A 12 12.65 -9.76 -14.20
N GLU A 13 13.88 -9.29 -14.47
CA GLU A 13 14.70 -9.73 -15.59
C GLU A 13 15.62 -10.90 -15.21
N ALA A 14 15.70 -11.27 -13.94
CA ALA A 14 16.56 -12.34 -13.45
C ALA A 14 16.05 -13.73 -13.89
N ALA A 15 16.98 -14.61 -14.27
CA ALA A 15 16.70 -16.00 -14.60
C ALA A 15 16.45 -16.85 -13.33
N ALA A 16 15.42 -16.50 -12.56
CA ALA A 16 15.01 -17.18 -11.34
C ALA A 16 13.53 -17.62 -11.41
N PRO A 17 13.09 -18.64 -10.66
CA PRO A 17 11.68 -19.00 -10.55
C PRO A 17 10.79 -17.81 -10.12
N LEU A 18 9.57 -17.74 -10.65
CA LEU A 18 8.63 -16.64 -10.39
C LEU A 18 8.42 -16.38 -8.89
N VAL A 19 8.32 -17.42 -8.07
CA VAL A 19 8.15 -17.29 -6.61
C VAL A 19 9.34 -16.53 -5.99
N GLN A 20 10.56 -16.82 -6.44
CA GLN A 20 11.76 -16.13 -5.96
C GLN A 20 11.81 -14.68 -6.46
N GLN A 21 11.45 -14.45 -7.74
CA GLN A 21 11.37 -13.09 -8.28
C GLN A 21 10.35 -12.23 -7.53
N VAL A 22 9.13 -12.73 -7.31
CA VAL A 22 8.07 -12.00 -6.63
C VAL A 22 8.41 -11.78 -5.16
N THR A 23 9.02 -12.76 -4.49
CA THR A 23 9.51 -12.62 -3.11
C THR A 23 10.57 -11.54 -3.01
N ALA A 24 11.59 -11.57 -3.86
CA ALA A 24 12.67 -10.59 -3.87
C ALA A 24 12.15 -9.18 -4.25
N ALA A 25 11.23 -9.08 -5.21
CA ALA A 25 10.60 -7.82 -5.58
C ALA A 25 9.80 -7.25 -4.39
N GLY A 26 9.01 -8.09 -3.70
CA GLY A 26 8.27 -7.70 -2.49
C GLY A 26 9.19 -7.19 -1.38
N MET A 27 10.32 -7.85 -1.14
CA MET A 27 11.33 -7.41 -0.17
C MET A 27 11.95 -6.04 -0.56
N ILE A 28 12.25 -5.83 -1.84
CA ILE A 28 12.78 -4.54 -2.33
C ILE A 28 11.74 -3.42 -2.15
N LEU A 29 10.47 -3.70 -2.44
CA LEU A 29 9.37 -2.74 -2.24
C LEU A 29 9.18 -2.39 -0.76
N ALA A 30 9.18 -3.39 0.13
CA ALA A 30 9.05 -3.21 1.57
C ALA A 30 10.20 -2.37 2.17
N TRP A 31 11.41 -2.55 1.62
CA TRP A 31 12.58 -1.75 1.98
C TRP A 31 12.50 -0.30 1.48
N SER A 32 11.78 -0.04 0.38
CA SER A 32 11.54 1.31 -0.16
C SER A 32 12.79 2.06 -0.69
N GLY A 33 13.99 1.51 -0.55
CA GLY A 33 15.23 2.04 -1.14
C GLY A 33 15.93 3.12 -0.31
N LEU A 34 17.20 3.41 -0.64
CA LEU A 34 18.04 4.34 0.14
C LEU A 34 17.61 5.81 -0.01
N SER A 35 17.04 6.19 -1.16
CA SER A 35 16.54 7.57 -1.38
C SER A 35 15.47 7.97 -0.35
N ILE A 36 14.52 7.08 -0.04
CA ILE A 36 13.48 7.35 0.96
C ILE A 36 14.07 7.43 2.38
N HIS A 37 15.10 6.64 2.67
CA HIS A 37 15.81 6.73 3.95
C HIS A 37 16.56 8.06 4.09
N ALA A 38 17.22 8.53 3.03
CA ALA A 38 17.90 9.82 3.03
C ALA A 38 16.92 11.00 3.19
N GLN A 39 15.77 10.93 2.52
CA GLN A 39 14.70 11.92 2.67
C GLN A 39 14.14 11.94 4.10
N ALA A 40 13.87 10.78 4.69
CA ALA A 40 13.43 10.67 6.07
C ALA A 40 14.50 11.22 7.04
N ALA A 41 15.78 10.91 6.82
CA ALA A 41 16.89 11.42 7.63
C ALA A 41 17.01 12.95 7.56
N SER A 42 16.81 13.54 6.38
CA SER A 42 16.79 15.00 6.18
C SER A 42 15.64 15.66 6.94
N MET A 43 14.44 15.05 6.95
CA MET A 43 13.27 15.61 7.64
C MET A 43 13.40 15.58 9.17
N ILE A 44 14.16 14.63 9.72
CA ILE A 44 14.33 14.47 11.17
C ILE A 44 15.65 15.03 11.69
N SER A 45 16.56 15.52 10.83
CA SER A 45 17.90 15.97 11.24
C SER A 45 17.86 17.11 12.25
N GLU A 46 16.86 17.97 12.16
CA GLU A 46 16.64 19.12 13.06
C GLU A 46 15.79 18.77 14.29
N THR A 47 15.54 17.48 14.55
CA THR A 47 14.69 17.01 15.65
C THR A 47 15.41 15.98 16.52
N ASP A 48 14.92 15.75 17.75
CA ASP A 48 15.43 14.70 18.64
C ASP A 48 14.94 13.27 18.25
N ILE A 49 14.40 13.11 17.04
CA ILE A 49 13.90 11.83 16.55
C ILE A 49 15.06 11.01 15.99
N ARG A 50 15.28 9.83 16.57
CA ARG A 50 16.32 8.90 16.12
C ARG A 50 15.86 8.15 14.86
N MET A 51 16.75 8.02 13.88
CA MET A 51 16.51 7.25 12.65
C MET A 51 16.52 5.73 12.88
N PHE A 52 17.19 5.26 13.92
CA PHE A 52 17.43 3.84 14.18
C PHE A 52 16.14 2.98 14.32
N PRO A 53 15.11 3.40 15.09
CA PRO A 53 13.84 2.65 15.16
C PRO A 53 13.13 2.54 13.80
N PHE A 54 13.21 3.58 12.96
CA PHE A 54 12.65 3.56 11.61
C PHE A 54 13.33 2.50 10.74
N ILE A 55 14.67 2.45 10.74
CA ILE A 55 15.42 1.44 9.96
C ILE A 55 15.11 0.02 10.44
N ILE A 56 15.07 -0.22 11.76
CA ILE A 56 14.76 -1.55 12.31
C ILE A 56 13.35 -1.99 11.91
N SER A 57 12.36 -1.12 12.06
CA SER A 57 10.99 -1.44 11.68
C SER A 57 10.87 -1.76 10.19
N ARG A 58 11.62 -1.05 9.32
CA ARG A 58 11.70 -1.33 7.89
C ARG A 58 12.39 -2.66 7.59
N LEU A 59 13.49 -2.98 8.26
CA LEU A 59 14.16 -4.27 8.12
C LEU A 59 13.23 -5.43 8.50
N ALA A 60 12.57 -5.32 9.66
CA ALA A 60 11.60 -6.31 10.11
C ALA A 60 10.44 -6.45 9.13
N HIS A 61 9.90 -5.34 8.62
CA HIS A 61 8.85 -5.35 7.60
C HIS A 61 9.31 -6.02 6.30
N THR A 62 10.55 -5.80 5.85
CA THR A 62 11.13 -6.47 4.68
C THR A 62 11.23 -7.98 4.89
N CYS A 63 11.73 -8.43 6.05
CA CYS A 63 11.81 -9.86 6.37
C CYS A 63 10.43 -10.51 6.43
N LEU A 64 9.47 -9.88 7.11
CA LEU A 64 8.09 -10.37 7.21
C LEU A 64 7.39 -10.37 5.86
N GLY A 65 7.56 -9.31 5.06
CA GLY A 65 6.99 -9.20 3.72
C GLY A 65 7.50 -10.30 2.81
N GLY A 66 8.82 -10.54 2.79
CA GLY A 66 9.41 -11.65 2.04
C GLY A 66 8.89 -13.02 2.49
N LEU A 67 8.85 -13.25 3.81
CA LEU A 67 8.34 -14.50 4.39
C LEU A 67 6.87 -14.73 4.00
N TYR A 68 6.01 -13.74 4.17
CA TYR A 68 4.60 -13.83 3.82
C TYR A 68 4.40 -14.02 2.32
N THR A 69 5.12 -13.27 1.47
CA THR A 69 5.06 -13.45 0.02
C THR A 69 5.49 -14.85 -0.38
N TYR A 70 6.57 -15.38 0.18
CA TYR A 70 7.03 -16.73 -0.12
C TYR A 70 6.00 -17.80 0.29
N ILE A 71 5.47 -17.72 1.52
CA ILE A 71 4.45 -18.65 2.02
C ILE A 71 3.18 -18.57 1.16
N ILE A 72 2.69 -17.36 0.88
CA ILE A 72 1.48 -17.16 0.09
C ILE A 72 1.70 -17.62 -1.35
N CYS A 73 2.83 -17.31 -2.00
CA CYS A 73 3.09 -17.74 -3.37
C CYS A 73 3.36 -19.23 -3.51
N THR A 74 3.94 -19.90 -2.51
CA THR A 74 4.10 -21.35 -2.53
C THR A 74 2.76 -22.06 -2.32
N TRP A 75 1.95 -21.57 -1.37
CA TRP A 75 0.58 -22.06 -1.16
C TRP A 75 -0.32 -21.78 -2.38
N ALA A 76 -0.29 -20.55 -2.88
CA ALA A 76 -1.06 -20.13 -4.05
C ALA A 76 -0.49 -20.69 -5.36
N GLY A 77 0.78 -21.11 -5.44
CA GLY A 77 1.33 -21.80 -6.61
C GLY A 77 0.64 -23.14 -6.88
N ALA A 78 0.08 -23.78 -5.84
CA ALA A 78 -0.85 -24.89 -5.99
C ALA A 78 -2.22 -24.44 -6.54
N ALA A 79 -2.71 -23.27 -6.11
CA ALA A 79 -3.98 -22.67 -6.59
C ALA A 79 -3.88 -22.03 -7.99
N GLY A 80 -2.71 -21.53 -8.39
CA GLY A 80 -2.45 -20.85 -9.65
C GLY A 80 -2.41 -21.82 -10.83
N LYS A 81 -2.03 -23.08 -10.61
CA LYS A 81 -2.22 -24.15 -11.59
C LYS A 81 -3.71 -24.38 -11.90
N ILE A 82 -4.58 -24.19 -10.91
CA ILE A 82 -6.05 -24.32 -11.04
C ILE A 82 -6.66 -23.05 -11.68
N ALA A 83 -6.10 -21.87 -11.42
CA ALA A 83 -6.55 -20.61 -12.01
C ALA A 83 -6.06 -20.38 -13.45
N ALA A 84 -4.83 -20.82 -13.78
CA ALA A 84 -4.30 -20.74 -15.14
C ALA A 84 -5.11 -21.59 -16.13
N THR A 85 -5.63 -22.74 -15.70
CA THR A 85 -6.58 -23.55 -16.50
C THR A 85 -7.93 -22.86 -16.71
N ALA A 86 -8.35 -21.96 -15.81
CA ALA A 86 -9.57 -21.18 -15.96
C ALA A 86 -9.39 -19.94 -16.87
N ALA A 87 -8.17 -19.39 -16.95
CA ALA A 87 -7.86 -18.19 -17.73
C ALA A 87 -7.67 -18.42 -19.24
N VAL A 88 -7.57 -19.67 -19.70
CA VAL A 88 -7.46 -20.01 -21.14
C VAL A 88 -8.83 -20.03 -21.84
N SER A 89 -9.94 -19.92 -21.10
CA SER A 89 -11.21 -19.57 -21.74
C SER A 89 -11.18 -18.08 -22.07
N PRO A 90 -11.28 -17.65 -23.34
CA PRO A 90 -11.47 -16.25 -23.64
C PRO A 90 -12.78 -15.83 -22.96
N ALA A 91 -12.67 -15.09 -21.86
CA ALA A 91 -13.82 -14.54 -21.18
C ALA A 91 -14.64 -13.81 -22.25
N LYS A 92 -15.86 -14.29 -22.53
CA LYS A 92 -16.77 -13.58 -23.43
C LYS A 92 -17.02 -12.21 -22.80
N TRP A 93 -16.46 -11.16 -23.39
CA TRP A 93 -16.61 -9.75 -22.98
C TRP A 93 -18.09 -9.29 -22.98
N SER A 94 -19.04 -10.14 -23.35
CA SER A 94 -20.48 -9.87 -23.37
C SER A 94 -21.09 -9.63 -21.98
N GLY A 95 -20.37 -9.94 -20.88
CA GLY A 95 -20.85 -9.75 -19.50
C GLY A 95 -20.36 -8.48 -18.79
N CYS A 96 -19.34 -7.77 -19.32
CA CYS A 96 -18.70 -6.64 -18.62
C CYS A 96 -19.63 -5.44 -18.39
N TRP A 97 -20.68 -5.29 -19.21
CA TRP A 97 -21.67 -4.22 -19.06
C TRP A 97 -22.51 -4.34 -17.77
N SER A 98 -22.65 -5.55 -17.23
CA SER A 98 -23.39 -5.81 -15.99
C SER A 98 -22.65 -5.34 -14.72
N LEU A 99 -21.35 -5.06 -14.82
CA LEU A 99 -20.51 -4.62 -13.70
C LEU A 99 -20.47 -3.09 -13.57
N ILE A 100 -20.88 -2.35 -14.62
CA ILE A 100 -20.91 -0.88 -14.61
C ILE A 100 -21.85 -0.34 -13.51
N PRO A 101 -23.07 -0.86 -13.32
CA PRO A 101 -23.95 -0.39 -12.23
C PRO A 101 -23.39 -0.71 -10.83
N VAL A 102 -22.68 -1.83 -10.68
CA VAL A 102 -22.05 -2.23 -9.41
C VAL A 102 -20.88 -1.29 -9.09
N ASN A 103 -20.00 -1.02 -10.05
CA ASN A 103 -18.89 -0.10 -9.89
C ASN A 103 -19.37 1.33 -9.60
N PHE A 104 -20.44 1.77 -10.26
CA PHE A 104 -21.06 3.07 -10.00
C PHE A 104 -21.66 3.15 -8.58
N LYS A 105 -22.34 2.09 -8.13
CA LYS A 105 -22.89 2.02 -6.76
C LYS A 105 -21.78 2.07 -5.70
N LEU A 106 -20.69 1.33 -5.88
CA LEU A 106 -19.53 1.40 -4.96
C LEU A 106 -18.90 2.79 -4.95
N PHE A 107 -18.77 3.43 -6.13
CA PHE A 107 -18.25 4.79 -6.24
C PHE A 107 -19.12 5.80 -5.46
N CYS A 108 -20.45 5.72 -5.60
CA CYS A 108 -21.36 6.58 -4.83
C CYS A 108 -21.25 6.36 -3.32
N ILE A 109 -21.12 5.11 -2.87
CA ILE A 109 -20.93 4.78 -1.46
C ILE A 109 -19.62 5.39 -0.94
N PHE A 110 -18.53 5.28 -1.69
CA PHE A 110 -17.24 5.87 -1.33
C PHE A 110 -17.34 7.40 -1.17
N ILE A 111 -17.98 8.09 -2.12
CA ILE A 111 -18.18 9.54 -2.04
C ILE A 111 -19.02 9.93 -0.83
N PHE A 112 -20.07 9.18 -0.52
CA PHE A 112 -20.91 9.43 0.65
C PHE A 112 -20.10 9.36 1.96
N PHE A 113 -19.30 8.32 2.15
CA PHE A 113 -18.45 8.19 3.34
C PHE A 113 -17.38 9.27 3.42
N LEU A 114 -16.78 9.66 2.29
CA LEU A 114 -15.81 10.74 2.24
C LEU A 114 -16.44 12.07 2.70
N LEU A 115 -17.64 12.39 2.21
CA LEU A 115 -18.37 13.59 2.63
C LEU A 115 -18.74 13.57 4.12
N LEU A 116 -19.14 12.41 4.65
CA LEU A 116 -19.44 12.24 6.07
C LEU A 116 -18.21 12.56 6.96
N ILE A 117 -17.03 12.07 6.57
CA ILE A 117 -15.78 12.33 7.30
C ILE A 117 -15.43 13.83 7.24
N ILE A 118 -15.59 14.47 6.09
CA ILE A 118 -15.31 15.90 5.94
C ILE A 118 -16.28 16.74 6.79
N LEU A 119 -17.59 16.45 6.74
CA LEU A 119 -18.59 17.20 7.49
C LEU A 119 -18.41 17.07 9.01
N THR A 120 -18.12 15.85 9.48
CA THR A 120 -17.82 15.63 10.89
C THR A 120 -16.55 16.37 11.31
N GLY A 121 -15.49 16.35 10.49
CA GLY A 121 -14.27 17.13 10.73
C GLY A 121 -14.53 18.64 10.81
N ILE A 122 -15.35 19.19 9.90
CA ILE A 122 -15.75 20.60 9.90
C ILE A 122 -16.53 20.92 11.18
N PHE A 123 -17.50 20.08 11.55
CA PHE A 123 -18.30 20.27 12.76
C PHE A 123 -17.43 20.34 14.03
N PHE A 124 -16.49 19.40 14.20
CA PHE A 124 -15.56 19.42 15.32
C PHE A 124 -14.66 20.67 15.31
N SER A 125 -14.19 21.09 14.13
CA SER A 125 -13.36 22.29 14.00
C SER A 125 -14.12 23.57 14.38
N LEU A 126 -15.42 23.65 14.05
CA LEU A 126 -16.28 24.78 14.39
C LEU A 126 -16.63 24.77 15.89
N ALA A 127 -16.96 23.61 16.45
CA ALA A 127 -17.23 23.45 17.88
C ALA A 127 -16.00 23.84 18.74
N ALA A 128 -14.80 23.43 18.32
CA ALA A 128 -13.56 23.82 18.99
C ALA A 128 -13.31 25.33 18.93
N ARG A 129 -13.55 25.97 17.77
CA ARG A 129 -13.42 27.42 17.59
C ARG A 129 -14.42 28.21 18.44
N LEU A 130 -15.69 27.77 18.52
CA LEU A 130 -16.71 28.38 19.36
C LEU A 130 -16.35 28.27 20.85
N LYS A 131 -15.89 27.09 21.31
CA LYS A 131 -15.45 26.89 22.70
C LYS A 131 -14.28 27.81 23.08
N ILE A 132 -13.32 28.01 22.18
CA ILE A 132 -12.18 28.92 22.40
C ILE A 132 -12.65 30.37 22.51
N MET A 133 -13.60 30.83 21.69
CA MET A 133 -14.15 32.19 21.79
C MET A 133 -14.90 32.41 23.12
N PHE A 134 -15.72 31.46 23.55
CA PHE A 134 -16.46 31.57 24.83
C PHE A 134 -15.55 31.58 26.06
N ILE A 135 -14.42 30.86 26.04
CA ILE A 135 -13.42 30.88 27.13
C ILE A 135 -12.67 32.22 27.18
N ARG A 136 -12.49 32.89 26.05
CA ARG A 136 -11.73 34.15 25.96
C ARG A 136 -12.55 35.41 26.27
N ILE A 137 -13.88 35.29 26.31
CA ILE A 137 -14.84 36.37 26.60
C ILE A 137 -15.25 36.40 28.09
N LYS A 138 -14.99 35.32 28.84
CA LYS A 138 -15.05 35.30 30.30
C LYS A 138 -13.69 35.68 30.87
#